data_AF-A0A932T0A1-F1
#
_entry.id   AF-A0A932T0A1-F1
#
_cell.length_a   1.000
_cell.length_b   1.000
_cell.length_c   1.000
_cell.angle_alpha   90.00
_cell.angle_beta   90.00
_cell.angle_gamma   90.00
#
_symmetry.space_group_name_H-M   'P 1'
#
loop_
_entity.id
_entity.type
_entity.pdbx_description
1 polymer ?
#
loop_
_entity_poly.entity_id
_entity_poly.type
_entity_poly.pdbx_seq_one_letter_code
_entity_poly.pdbx_strand_id
1 'polypeptide(L)'
;MGADLLLAYVPAAKITKARRRVLHRLVNELTDEEANCDEINSISDERDTRQMLHEHVDLLPANPCVHRDVVELSLPHIPYPLLFTGGHSWGDSPSNFFDAFCCLGYLQPIYRQLRDWAVEDGQLRRSKVCRRKSA
;
A
#
# COMPACT_ATOMS: atom_id res chain seq x y z
N MET A 1 -26.43 -3.96 15.59
CA MET A 1 -25.65 -4.46 14.44
C MET A 1 -24.24 -4.74 14.95
N GLY A 2 -23.59 -5.82 14.49
CA GLY A 2 -22.23 -6.16 14.92
C GLY A 2 -21.20 -5.35 14.14
N ALA A 3 -20.03 -5.10 14.75
CA ALA A 3 -18.92 -4.47 14.07
C ALA A 3 -18.10 -5.52 13.33
N ASP A 4 -17.78 -5.28 12.06
CA ASP A 4 -16.91 -6.18 11.29
C ASP A 4 -15.46 -5.72 11.39
N LEU A 5 -14.55 -6.67 11.63
CA LEU A 5 -13.11 -6.39 11.56
C LEU A 5 -12.68 -6.38 10.10
N LEU A 6 -12.30 -5.21 9.60
CA LEU A 6 -11.77 -5.03 8.25
C LEU A 6 -10.25 -4.87 8.29
N LEU A 7 -9.57 -5.53 7.37
CA LEU A 7 -8.12 -5.46 7.21
C LEU A 7 -7.78 -5.23 5.73
N ALA A 8 -6.85 -4.32 5.48
CA ALA A 8 -6.26 -4.07 4.18
C ALA A 8 -4.74 -4.16 4.27
N TYR A 9 -4.09 -4.56 3.18
CA TYR A 9 -2.63 -4.67 3.16
C TYR A 9 -2.02 -4.34 1.81
N VAL A 10 -0.79 -3.86 1.84
CA VAL A 10 0.05 -3.62 0.66
C VAL A 10 1.50 -4.07 0.92
N PRO A 11 2.32 -4.34 -0.11
CA PRO A 11 3.72 -4.65 0.07
C PRO A 11 4.48 -3.49 0.75
N ALA A 12 5.28 -3.80 1.76
CA ALA A 12 6.06 -2.82 2.51
C ALA A 12 7.34 -2.42 1.77
N ALA A 13 7.18 -1.62 0.73
CA ALA A 13 8.28 -1.00 0.01
C ALA A 13 8.71 0.31 0.66
N LYS A 14 10.01 0.63 0.61
CA LYS A 14 10.50 1.95 0.99
C LYS A 14 10.11 2.98 -0.08
N ILE A 15 9.23 3.91 0.29
CA ILE A 15 8.72 4.95 -0.62
C ILE A 15 9.64 6.18 -0.59
N THR A 16 10.62 6.21 -1.50
CA THR A 16 11.45 7.40 -1.74
C THR A 16 10.71 8.42 -2.63
N LYS A 17 11.19 9.67 -2.69
CA LYS A 17 10.64 10.68 -3.63
C LYS A 17 10.64 10.20 -5.09
N ALA A 18 11.68 9.46 -5.50
CA ALA A 18 11.78 8.93 -6.86
C ALA A 18 10.76 7.82 -7.11
N ARG A 19 10.62 6.87 -6.18
CA ARG A 19 9.63 5.79 -6.26
C ARG A 19 8.19 6.33 -6.23
N ARG A 20 7.92 7.35 -5.42
CA ARG A 20 6.62 8.05 -5.39
C ARG A 20 6.26 8.64 -6.76
N ARG A 21 7.18 9.32 -7.44
CA ARG A 21 6.97 9.82 -8.81
C ARG A 21 6.64 8.72 -9.81
N VAL A 22 7.24 7.53 -9.66
CA VAL A 22 6.90 6.37 -10.50
C VAL A 22 5.48 5.92 -10.22
N LEU A 23 5.04 5.86 -8.95
CA LEU A 23 3.66 5.52 -8.61
C LEU A 23 2.64 6.52 -9.19
N HIS A 24 2.89 7.83 -9.10
CA HIS A 24 2.02 8.81 -9.76
C HIS A 24 2.01 8.63 -11.28
N ARG A 25 3.15 8.30 -11.90
CA ARG A 25 3.16 7.99 -13.33
C ARG A 25 2.28 6.78 -13.65
N LEU A 26 2.37 5.71 -12.86
CA LEU A 26 1.53 4.54 -13.04
C LEU A 26 0.04 4.89 -12.94
N VAL A 27 -0.36 5.74 -11.99
CA VAL A 27 -1.75 6.24 -11.89
C VAL A 27 -2.18 6.98 -13.16
N ASN A 28 -1.30 7.76 -13.78
CA ASN A 28 -1.59 8.45 -15.04
C ASN A 28 -1.66 7.52 -16.24
N GLU A 29 -0.96 6.39 -16.20
CA GLU A 29 -0.92 5.39 -17.26
C GLU A 29 -2.07 4.38 -17.18
N LEU A 30 -2.84 4.36 -16.09
CA LEU A 30 -4.04 3.52 -15.97
C LEU A 30 -5.05 3.85 -17.05
N THR A 31 -5.71 2.84 -17.60
CA THR A 31 -6.91 3.05 -18.42
C THR A 31 -8.08 3.54 -17.56
N ASP A 32 -9.10 4.13 -18.18
CA ASP A 32 -10.27 4.57 -17.42
C ASP A 32 -11.04 3.40 -16.81
N GLU A 33 -10.99 2.22 -17.44
CA GLU A 33 -11.56 0.97 -16.89
C GLU A 33 -10.80 0.51 -15.65
N GLU A 34 -9.46 0.57 -15.66
CA GLU A 34 -8.64 0.21 -14.50
C GLU A 34 -8.80 1.22 -13.36
N ALA A 35 -8.93 2.51 -13.68
CA ALA A 35 -9.09 3.55 -12.69
C ALA A 35 -10.48 3.56 -12.03
N ASN A 36 -11.53 3.15 -12.75
CA ASN A 36 -12.92 3.16 -12.30
C ASN A 36 -13.51 1.74 -12.17
N CYS A 37 -12.75 0.79 -11.61
CA CYS A 37 -13.29 -0.54 -11.33
C CYS A 37 -14.26 -0.50 -10.14
N ASP A 38 -15.12 -1.52 -10.01
CA ASP A 38 -16.18 -1.55 -8.99
C ASP A 38 -15.63 -1.40 -7.56
N GLU A 39 -14.47 -2.00 -7.28
CA GLU A 39 -13.82 -1.88 -5.97
C GLU A 39 -13.38 -0.45 -5.67
N ILE A 40 -12.87 0.29 -6.65
CA ILE A 40 -12.44 1.69 -6.47
C ILE A 40 -13.66 2.60 -6.39
N ASN A 41 -14.66 2.39 -7.26
CA ASN A 41 -15.90 3.17 -7.26
C ASN A 41 -16.72 2.98 -5.98
N SER A 42 -16.58 1.82 -5.30
CA SER A 42 -17.23 1.58 -4.02
C SER A 42 -16.65 2.41 -2.86
N ILE A 43 -15.46 2.97 -3.06
CA ILE A 43 -14.72 3.78 -2.08
C ILE A 43 -14.72 5.27 -2.49
N SER A 44 -14.82 5.57 -3.79
CA SER A 44 -14.80 6.92 -4.33
C SER A 44 -16.20 7.52 -4.46
N ASP A 45 -16.55 8.44 -3.56
CA ASP A 45 -17.77 9.28 -3.70
C ASP A 45 -17.58 10.46 -4.69
N GLU A 46 -16.35 10.72 -5.15
CA GLU A 46 -15.99 11.94 -5.88
C GLU A 46 -15.79 11.76 -7.39
N ARG A 47 -15.99 12.86 -8.12
CA ARG A 47 -15.96 12.95 -9.60
C ARG A 47 -14.56 12.94 -10.21
N ASP A 48 -13.49 12.82 -9.42
CA ASP A 48 -12.11 12.75 -9.93
C ASP A 48 -11.31 11.60 -9.28
N THR A 49 -11.62 10.38 -9.72
CA THR A 49 -10.99 9.14 -9.26
C THR A 49 -9.47 9.18 -9.39
N ARG A 50 -8.92 9.82 -10.44
CA ARG A 50 -7.47 9.89 -10.64
C ARG A 50 -6.80 10.79 -9.61
N GLN A 51 -7.41 11.94 -9.28
CA GLN A 51 -6.92 12.79 -8.22
C GLN A 51 -6.90 12.04 -6.88
N MET A 52 -7.98 11.36 -6.52
CA MET A 52 -8.06 10.53 -5.31
C MET A 52 -6.95 9.45 -5.29
N LEU A 53 -6.70 8.77 -6.41
CA LEU A 53 -5.62 7.78 -6.50
C LEU A 53 -4.23 8.40 -6.27
N HIS A 54 -3.99 9.63 -6.74
CA HIS A 54 -2.76 10.36 -6.41
C HIS A 54 -2.66 10.67 -4.92
N GLU A 55 -3.74 11.09 -4.29
CA GLU A 55 -3.79 11.37 -2.85
C GLU A 55 -3.53 10.08 -2.04
N HIS A 56 -4.06 8.94 -2.46
CA HIS A 56 -3.77 7.64 -1.86
C HIS A 56 -2.31 7.22 -2.02
N VAL A 57 -1.70 7.45 -3.20
CA VAL A 57 -0.25 7.29 -3.37
C VAL A 57 0.48 8.21 -2.38
N ASP A 58 -0.01 9.42 -2.16
CA ASP A 58 0.56 10.37 -1.23
C ASP A 58 0.53 9.92 0.24
N LEU A 59 -0.53 9.22 0.63
CA LEU A 59 -0.66 8.62 1.95
C LEU A 59 0.35 7.49 2.23
N LEU A 60 0.88 6.80 1.20
CA LEU A 60 1.82 5.70 1.43
C LEU A 60 3.00 6.14 2.33
N PRO A 61 3.19 5.49 3.48
CA PRO A 61 4.11 6.00 4.48
C PRO A 61 5.56 5.83 4.02
N ALA A 62 6.34 6.91 4.08
CA ALA A 62 7.79 6.81 3.87
C ALA A 62 8.47 6.00 4.99
N ASN A 63 7.87 5.98 6.18
CA ASN A 63 8.26 5.16 7.32
C ASN A 63 7.00 4.66 8.05
N PRO A 64 6.68 3.36 8.00
CA PRO A 64 5.45 2.84 8.61
C PRO A 64 5.43 2.94 10.13
N CYS A 65 6.58 2.98 10.80
CA CYS A 65 6.67 3.07 12.27
C CYS A 65 6.18 4.41 12.86
N VAL A 66 5.78 5.37 12.01
CA VAL A 66 5.31 6.70 12.43
C VAL A 66 3.78 6.73 12.55
N HIS A 67 3.07 5.77 11.97
CA HIS A 67 1.61 5.77 11.93
C HIS A 67 1.04 4.73 12.89
N ARG A 68 0.11 5.17 13.74
CA ARG A 68 -0.53 4.30 14.75
C ARG A 68 -1.34 3.16 14.11
N ASP A 69 -1.95 3.45 12.96
CA ASP A 69 -2.96 2.58 12.34
C ASP A 69 -2.38 1.74 11.20
N VAL A 70 -1.04 1.72 11.07
CA VAL A 70 -0.31 0.93 10.09
C VAL A 70 0.77 0.12 10.79
N VAL A 71 0.83 -1.18 10.50
CA VAL A 71 1.85 -2.08 11.06
C VAL A 71 2.59 -2.84 9.95
N GLU A 72 3.91 -2.89 10.04
CA GLU A 72 4.74 -3.74 9.16
C GLU A 72 4.80 -5.15 9.76
N LEU A 73 4.32 -6.15 9.01
CA LEU A 73 4.37 -7.56 9.40
C LEU A 73 5.14 -8.37 8.36
N SER A 74 5.91 -9.35 8.85
CA SER A 74 6.56 -10.37 8.01
C SER A 74 5.82 -11.68 8.18
N LEU A 75 5.32 -12.25 7.07
CA LEU A 75 4.61 -13.53 7.09
C LEU A 75 5.54 -14.67 6.62
N PRO A 76 5.46 -15.90 7.20
CA PRO A 76 6.39 -16.99 6.91
C PRO A 76 6.50 -17.40 5.44
N HIS A 77 5.43 -17.23 4.66
CA HIS A 77 5.35 -17.67 3.26
C HIS A 77 5.43 -16.51 2.25
N ILE A 78 5.65 -15.28 2.71
CA ILE A 78 5.77 -14.10 1.84
C ILE A 78 7.22 -13.61 1.89
N PRO A 79 7.92 -13.52 0.74
CA PRO A 79 9.35 -13.22 0.72
C PRO A 79 9.69 -11.75 1.02
N TYR A 80 8.69 -10.92 1.31
CA TYR A 80 8.79 -9.49 1.59
C TYR A 80 7.82 -9.09 2.72
N PRO A 81 8.11 -8.02 3.48
CA PRO A 81 7.20 -7.51 4.50
C PRO A 81 5.96 -6.87 3.85
N LEU A 82 4.86 -6.83 4.62
CA LEU A 82 3.60 -6.20 4.26
C LEU A 82 3.27 -5.09 5.25
N LEU A 83 2.61 -4.04 4.78
CA LEU A 83 1.95 -3.05 5.62
C LEU A 83 0.50 -3.46 5.77
N PHE A 84 0.03 -3.57 6.99
CA PHE A 84 -1.37 -3.82 7.33
C PHE A 84 -1.98 -2.58 7.97
N THR A 85 -3.24 -2.36 7.69
CA THR A 85 -4.10 -1.37 8.35
C THR A 85 -5.50 -1.96 8.48
N GLY A 86 -6.31 -1.41 9.38
CA GLY A 86 -7.67 -1.87 9.56
C GLY A 86 -8.27 -1.43 10.88
N GLY A 87 -9.48 -1.90 11.13
CA GLY A 87 -10.24 -1.57 12.32
C GLY A 87 -11.66 -2.12 12.24
N HIS A 88 -12.45 -1.81 13.27
CA HIS A 88 -13.84 -2.24 13.33
C HIS A 88 -14.70 -1.24 12.56
N SER A 89 -15.47 -1.72 11.59
CA SER A 89 -16.40 -0.91 10.81
C SER A 89 -17.85 -1.18 11.22
N TRP A 90 -18.64 -0.12 11.18
CA TRP A 90 -20.10 -0.13 11.36
C TRP A 90 -20.83 0.43 10.13
N GLY A 91 -20.17 0.38 8.96
CA GLY A 91 -20.63 1.00 7.71
C GLY A 91 -19.66 2.03 7.15
N ASP A 92 -18.76 2.58 7.99
CA ASP A 92 -17.76 3.57 7.58
C ASP A 92 -16.36 2.94 7.47
N SER A 93 -15.49 3.55 6.68
CA SER A 93 -14.09 3.13 6.55
C SER A 93 -13.32 3.30 7.87
N PRO A 94 -12.52 2.31 8.30
CA PRO A 94 -11.79 2.37 9.56
C PRO A 94 -10.73 3.48 9.63
N SER A 95 -10.11 3.83 8.50
CA SER A 95 -9.12 4.91 8.40
C SER A 95 -8.82 5.27 6.93
N ASN A 96 -8.24 6.46 6.70
CA ASN A 96 -7.78 6.84 5.35
C ASN A 96 -6.72 5.89 4.78
N PHE A 97 -5.91 5.26 5.64
CA PHE A 97 -4.94 4.25 5.20
C PHE A 97 -5.63 2.98 4.71
N PHE A 98 -6.75 2.60 5.33
CA PHE A 98 -7.54 1.47 4.89
C PHE A 98 -8.06 1.69 3.47
N ASP A 99 -8.68 2.83 3.20
CA ASP A 99 -9.17 3.17 1.86
C ASP A 99 -8.04 3.19 0.83
N ALA A 100 -6.93 3.85 1.17
CA ALA A 100 -5.76 3.88 0.32
C ALA A 100 -5.21 2.47 0.03
N PHE A 101 -5.14 1.60 1.03
CA PHE A 101 -4.60 0.25 0.85
C PHE A 101 -5.55 -0.64 0.05
N CYS A 102 -6.86 -0.49 0.23
CA CYS A 102 -7.85 -1.14 -0.61
C CYS A 102 -7.66 -0.71 -2.07
N CYS A 103 -7.75 0.59 -2.37
CA CYS A 103 -7.61 1.12 -3.72
C CYS A 103 -6.30 0.70 -4.40
N LEU A 104 -5.16 0.94 -3.73
CA LEU A 104 -3.85 0.61 -4.29
C LEU A 104 -3.58 -0.90 -4.38
N GLY A 105 -4.26 -1.70 -3.55
CA GLY A 105 -4.21 -3.16 -3.57
C GLY A 105 -4.85 -3.77 -4.80
N TYR A 106 -5.94 -3.16 -5.29
CA TYR A 106 -6.64 -3.60 -6.51
C TYR A 106 -5.94 -3.16 -7.80
N LEU A 107 -5.20 -2.05 -7.75
CA LEU A 107 -4.44 -1.54 -8.90
C LEU A 107 -3.18 -2.38 -9.18
N GLN A 108 -3.33 -3.37 -10.07
CA GLN A 108 -2.27 -4.33 -10.40
C GLN A 108 -0.92 -3.70 -10.76
N PRO A 109 -0.82 -2.64 -11.60
CA PRO A 109 0.47 -2.02 -11.90
C PRO A 109 1.18 -1.48 -10.66
N ILE A 110 0.41 -0.84 -9.77
CA ILE A 110 0.92 -0.26 -8.52
C ILE A 110 1.32 -1.38 -7.55
N TYR A 111 0.43 -2.34 -7.32
CA TYR A 111 0.69 -3.45 -6.40
C TYR A 111 1.94 -4.24 -6.79
N ARG A 112 2.11 -4.55 -8.08
CA ARG A 112 3.31 -5.24 -8.60
C ARG A 112 4.57 -4.41 -8.38
N GLN A 113 4.52 -3.10 -8.66
CA GLN A 113 5.68 -2.24 -8.46
C GLN A 113 6.09 -2.14 -6.99
N LEU A 114 5.11 -2.02 -6.07
CA LEU A 114 5.34 -2.05 -4.63
C LEU A 114 5.94 -3.38 -4.20
N ARG A 115 5.41 -4.51 -4.70
CA ARG A 115 5.93 -5.84 -4.40
C ARG A 115 7.39 -5.98 -4.80
N ASP A 116 7.73 -5.60 -6.03
CA ASP A 116 9.07 -5.78 -6.57
C ASP A 116 10.08 -4.95 -5.75
N TRP A 117 9.74 -3.72 -5.37
CA TRP A 117 10.56 -2.91 -4.46
C TRP A 117 10.64 -3.49 -3.04
N ALA A 118 9.56 -4.05 -2.50
CA ALA A 118 9.57 -4.67 -1.19
C ALA A 118 10.52 -5.90 -1.15
N VAL A 119 10.56 -6.67 -2.25
CA VAL A 119 11.52 -7.77 -2.43
C VAL A 119 12.96 -7.24 -2.48
N GLU A 120 13.23 -6.23 -3.31
CA GLU A 120 14.55 -5.59 -3.41
C GLU A 120 15.04 -5.07 -2.04
N ASP A 121 14.18 -4.35 -1.32
CA ASP A 121 14.50 -3.77 -0.03
C ASP A 121 14.76 -4.86 1.03
N GLY A 122 14.00 -5.96 0.99
CA GLY A 122 14.20 -7.13 1.84
C GLY A 122 15.55 -7.83 1.60
N GLN A 123 15.96 -7.97 0.34
CA GLN A 123 17.27 -8.53 -0.02
C GLN A 123 18.43 -7.63 0.47
N LEU A 124 18.28 -6.31 0.37
CA LEU A 124 19.24 -5.34 0.90
C LEU A 124 19.38 -5.41 2.43
N ARG A 125 18.28 -5.69 3.16
CA ARG A 125 18.33 -5.90 4.62
C ARG A 125 19.11 -7.18 4.97
N ARG A 126 18.87 -8.29 4.27
CA ARG A 126 19.54 -9.58 4.52
C ARG A 126 21.05 -9.53 4.26
N SER A 127 21.48 -8.89 3.17
CA SER A 127 22.90 -8.78 2.80
C SER A 127 23.73 -7.97 3.82
N LYS A 128 23.14 -6.95 4.45
CA LYS A 128 23.81 -6.16 5.52
C LYS A 128 23.98 -6.92 6.83
N VAL A 129 23.05 -7.82 7.17
CA VAL A 129 23.15 -8.66 8.38
C VAL A 129 24.25 -9.71 8.24
N CYS A 130 24.41 -10.30 7.05
CA CYS A 130 25.45 -11.30 6.79
C CYS A 130 26.88 -10.70 6.90
N ARG A 131 27.09 -9.45 6.45
CA ARG A 131 28.39 -8.77 6.53
C ARG A 131 28.81 -8.35 7.95
N ARG A 132 27.87 -8.27 8.91
CA ARG A 132 28.18 -7.92 10.31
C ARG A 132 28.55 -9.13 11.19
N LYS A 133 28.36 -10.36 10.71
CA LYS A 133 28.73 -11.58 11.45
C LYS A 133 30.12 -12.11 11.11
N SER A 134 30.91 -11.36 10.35
CA SER A 134 32.27 -11.74 9.91
C SER A 134 33.35 -10.77 10.37
N ALA A 135 33.06 -9.97 11.40
CA ALA A 135 34.01 -9.07 12.05
C ALA A 135 34.13 -9.43 13.53
#